data_AF-A0A6G3X0T8-F1
#
_entry.id   AF-A0A6G3X0T8-F1
#
_cell.length_a   1.000
_cell.length_b   1.000
_cell.length_c   1.000
_cell.angle_alpha   90.00
_cell.angle_beta   90.00
_cell.angle_gamma   90.00
#
_symmetry.space_group_name_H-M   'P 1'
#
loop_
_entity.id
_entity.type
_entity.pdbx_description
1 polymer ?
#
loop_
_entity_poly.entity_id
_entity_poly.type
_entity_poly.pdbx_seq_one_letter_code
_entity_poly.pdbx_strand_id
1 'polypeptide(L)'
;WWETGSGTVRVSDLMPPRTRFPCVVRTVEGMSGRVRVRSELRPRFNQGRIVPWVREAGACTVAVAGPDSLWLSVGGTGRTPRGGDTAALDFTVPAGRRVTLMLAWAPSHLCEMPAPLCVPAETALKETGDFWRDWAARCRYQGPWRDAVVRSLITLKALTYAPTGGIVA
;
A
#
# COMPACT_ATOMS: atom_id res chain seq x y z
N TRP A 1 -9.37 7.56 12.60
CA TRP A 1 -9.59 8.77 11.78
C TRP A 1 -8.52 9.78 12.12
N TRP A 2 -8.20 10.71 11.22
CA TRP A 2 -7.29 11.83 11.46
C TRP A 2 -8.12 13.11 11.44
N GLU A 3 -8.05 13.88 12.52
CA GLU A 3 -8.82 15.11 12.69
C GLU A 3 -7.88 16.32 12.65
N THR A 4 -8.31 17.38 11.98
CA THR A 4 -7.63 18.67 11.91
C THR A 4 -8.65 19.78 12.17
N GLY A 5 -8.18 21.01 12.41
CA GLY A 5 -9.07 22.16 12.53
C GLY A 5 -9.89 22.47 11.26
N SER A 6 -9.56 21.86 10.12
CA SER A 6 -10.23 22.09 8.83
C SER A 6 -11.06 20.91 8.33
N GLY A 7 -11.08 19.78 9.05
CA GLY A 7 -11.87 18.60 8.68
C GLY A 7 -11.28 17.28 9.18
N THR A 8 -11.86 16.19 8.70
CA THR A 8 -11.50 14.83 9.10
C THR A 8 -11.22 13.97 7.87
N VAL A 9 -10.18 13.14 7.92
CA VAL A 9 -9.89 12.12 6.90
C VAL A 9 -9.79 10.72 7.51
N ARG A 10 -10.07 9.70 6.70
CA ARG A 10 -9.71 8.31 6.95
C ARG A 10 -8.57 7.92 6.05
N VAL A 11 -7.48 7.46 6.64
CA VAL A 11 -6.44 6.72 5.92
C VAL A 11 -6.62 5.23 6.20
N SER A 12 -6.70 4.46 5.13
CA SER A 12 -6.77 2.99 5.17
C SER A 12 -5.61 2.42 4.38
N ASP A 13 -4.85 1.52 5.01
CA ASP A 13 -3.74 0.82 4.39
C ASP A 13 -4.03 -0.66 4.31
N LEU A 14 -3.63 -1.27 3.20
CA LEU A 14 -3.71 -2.71 3.00
C LEU A 14 -2.59 -3.20 2.10
N MET A 15 -2.25 -4.47 2.26
CA MET A 15 -1.35 -5.21 1.39
C MET A 15 -2.13 -6.41 0.84
N PRO A 16 -2.54 -6.39 -0.44
CA PRO A 16 -3.21 -7.52 -1.04
C PRO A 16 -2.33 -8.77 -0.99
N PRO A 17 -2.92 -9.97 -0.79
CA PRO A 17 -2.18 -11.23 -0.91
C PRO A 17 -1.41 -11.26 -2.23
N ARG A 18 -0.11 -11.55 -2.14
CA ARG A 18 0.79 -11.49 -3.30
C ARG A 18 0.33 -12.47 -4.37
N THR A 19 0.06 -11.96 -5.57
CA THR A 19 -0.09 -12.77 -6.79
C THR A 19 1.29 -12.94 -7.44
N ARG A 20 1.70 -11.96 -8.28
CA ARG A 20 3.03 -11.92 -8.92
C ARG A 20 3.99 -11.01 -8.15
N PHE A 21 3.55 -9.78 -7.93
CA PHE A 21 4.33 -8.71 -7.32
C PHE A 21 3.62 -8.18 -6.07
N PRO A 22 4.34 -7.90 -4.96
CA PRO A 22 3.74 -7.30 -3.79
C PRO A 22 3.38 -5.84 -4.06
N CYS A 23 2.25 -5.40 -3.52
CA CYS A 23 1.86 -4.00 -3.54
C CYS A 23 1.26 -3.58 -2.20
N VAL A 24 1.36 -2.29 -1.90
CA VAL A 24 0.71 -1.62 -0.77
C VAL A 24 -0.24 -0.59 -1.35
N VAL A 25 -1.47 -0.58 -0.84
CA VAL A 25 -2.50 0.38 -1.24
C VAL A 25 -2.85 1.23 -0.03
N ARG A 26 -2.75 2.55 -0.19
CA ARG A 26 -3.19 3.55 0.78
C ARG A 26 -4.34 4.34 0.18
N THR A 27 -5.45 4.42 0.90
CA THR A 27 -6.60 5.25 0.53
C THR A 27 -6.76 6.36 1.56
N VAL A 28 -6.87 7.60 1.10
CA VAL A 28 -7.18 8.79 1.93
C VAL A 28 -8.55 9.30 1.52
N GLU A 29 -9.53 9.19 2.42
CA GLU A 29 -10.93 9.57 2.19
C GLU A 29 -11.30 10.76 3.09
N GLY A 30 -11.85 11.81 2.48
CA GLY A 30 -12.35 12.97 3.20
C GLY A 30 -13.72 12.68 3.81
N MET A 31 -13.82 12.81 5.13
CA MET A 31 -15.05 12.54 5.88
C MET A 31 -15.84 13.81 6.14
N SER A 32 -15.15 14.91 6.43
CA SER A 32 -15.74 16.22 6.69
C SER A 32 -14.74 17.33 6.34
N GLY A 33 -15.24 18.51 6.02
CA GLY A 33 -14.41 19.68 5.71
C GLY A 33 -13.46 19.46 4.53
N ARG A 34 -12.26 20.05 4.61
CA ARG A 34 -11.20 19.94 3.59
C ARG A 34 -9.86 19.83 4.29
N VAL A 35 -9.17 18.71 4.07
CA VAL A 35 -7.89 18.44 4.74
C VAL A 35 -6.74 18.50 3.74
N ARG A 36 -5.72 19.31 4.04
CA ARG A 36 -4.46 19.33 3.30
C ARG A 36 -3.60 18.15 3.75
N VAL A 37 -3.08 17.39 2.81
CA VAL A 37 -2.29 16.19 3.03
C VAL A 37 -1.00 16.31 2.25
N ARG A 38 0.12 16.00 2.91
CA ARG A 38 1.43 15.83 2.29
C ARG A 38 1.82 14.37 2.38
N SER A 39 2.11 13.76 1.23
CA SER A 39 2.64 12.40 1.13
C SER A 39 4.12 12.48 0.75
N GLU A 40 4.96 11.75 1.47
CA GLU A 40 6.39 11.59 1.16
C GLU A 40 6.74 10.11 1.08
N LEU A 41 7.27 9.68 -0.06
CA LEU A 41 7.87 8.37 -0.25
C LEU A 41 9.39 8.50 -0.23
N ARG A 42 10.02 7.79 0.71
CA ARG A 42 11.49 7.73 0.87
C ARG A 42 11.96 6.27 0.81
N PRO A 43 12.17 5.69 -0.38
CA PRO A 43 12.55 4.29 -0.49
C PRO A 43 13.94 4.03 0.11
N ARG A 44 14.08 2.90 0.83
CA ARG A 44 15.34 2.46 1.43
C ARG A 44 15.68 1.05 0.97
N PHE A 45 16.18 0.94 -0.25
CA PHE A 45 16.61 -0.34 -0.81
C PHE A 45 17.87 -0.85 -0.11
N ASN A 46 17.99 -2.18 -0.01
CA ASN A 46 19.12 -2.86 0.61
C ASN A 46 19.47 -2.25 1.98
N GLN A 47 18.45 -2.10 2.84
CA GLN A 47 18.55 -1.50 4.18
C GLN A 47 19.13 -0.07 4.17
N GLY A 48 18.80 0.71 3.14
CA GLY A 48 19.23 2.10 2.99
C GLY A 48 20.61 2.28 2.37
N ARG A 49 21.29 1.20 1.95
CA ARG A 49 22.60 1.27 1.28
C ARG A 49 22.54 1.83 -0.14
N ILE A 50 21.38 1.73 -0.79
CA ILE A 50 21.19 2.16 -2.18
C ILE A 50 20.21 3.32 -2.19
N VAL A 51 20.67 4.47 -2.70
CA VAL A 51 19.81 5.60 -3.06
C VAL A 51 19.23 5.32 -4.44
N PRO A 52 17.90 5.23 -4.59
CA PRO A 52 17.31 4.91 -5.87
C PRO A 52 17.37 6.11 -6.83
N TRP A 53 17.43 5.83 -8.12
CA TRP A 53 17.17 6.82 -9.15
C TRP A 53 15.66 6.95 -9.38
N VAL A 54 15.12 8.15 -9.19
CA VAL A 54 13.67 8.43 -9.30
C VAL A 54 13.36 9.13 -10.62
N ARG A 55 12.38 8.62 -11.35
CA ARG A 55 11.90 9.19 -12.62
C ARG A 55 10.40 9.06 -12.77
N GLU A 56 9.83 9.84 -13.68
CA GLU A 56 8.44 9.65 -14.11
C GLU A 56 8.35 8.54 -15.18
N ALA A 57 7.22 7.84 -15.20
CA ALA A 57 6.89 6.80 -16.18
C ALA A 57 5.38 6.81 -16.45
N GLY A 58 4.96 7.59 -17.44
CA GLY A 58 3.53 7.81 -17.70
C GLY A 58 2.84 8.43 -16.49
N ALA A 59 1.80 7.78 -15.96
CA ALA A 59 1.08 8.23 -14.78
C ALA A 59 1.71 7.81 -13.42
N CYS A 60 2.89 7.17 -13.45
CA CYS A 60 3.57 6.67 -12.26
C CYS A 60 4.89 7.40 -12.00
N THR A 61 5.32 7.39 -10.74
CA THR A 61 6.70 7.66 -10.35
C THR A 61 7.42 6.35 -10.09
N VAL A 62 8.61 6.16 -10.65
CA VAL A 62 9.39 4.92 -10.53
C VAL A 62 10.71 5.22 -9.86
N ALA A 63 11.02 4.47 -8.81
CA ALA A 63 12.31 4.50 -8.10
C ALA A 63 13.07 3.19 -8.40
N VAL A 64 14.22 3.28 -9.05
CA VAL A 64 15.05 2.12 -9.46
C VAL A 64 16.31 2.03 -8.61
N ALA A 65 16.60 0.83 -8.09
CA ALA A 65 17.77 0.53 -7.28
C ALA A 65 18.34 -0.84 -7.68
N GLY A 66 19.30 -0.86 -8.61
CA GLY A 66 19.90 -2.10 -9.11
C GLY A 66 18.83 -3.03 -9.74
N PRO A 67 18.66 -4.27 -9.24
CA PRO A 67 17.65 -5.19 -9.78
C PRO A 67 16.22 -4.87 -9.35
N ASP A 68 16.03 -3.94 -8.41
CA ASP A 68 14.74 -3.64 -7.80
C ASP A 68 14.15 -2.33 -8.32
N SER A 69 12.82 -2.27 -8.40
CA SER A 69 12.10 -1.03 -8.64
C SER A 69 10.84 -0.92 -7.78
N LEU A 70 10.47 0.31 -7.43
CA LEU A 70 9.19 0.66 -6.82
C LEU A 70 8.42 1.60 -7.74
N TRP A 71 7.17 1.25 -8.01
CA TRP A 71 6.25 2.01 -8.84
C TRP A 71 5.17 2.60 -7.96
N LEU A 72 5.06 3.94 -7.94
CA LEU A 72 4.05 4.69 -7.21
C LEU A 72 3.05 5.27 -8.21
N SER A 73 1.79 4.82 -8.11
CA SER A 73 0.64 5.40 -8.80
C SER A 73 -0.20 6.22 -7.82
N VAL A 74 -0.67 7.39 -8.25
CA VAL A 74 -1.56 8.25 -7.45
C VAL A 74 -2.85 8.54 -8.21
N GLY A 75 -3.95 7.99 -7.71
CA GLY A 75 -5.30 8.21 -8.25
C GLY A 75 -6.02 9.36 -7.56
N GLY A 76 -6.87 10.06 -8.32
CA GLY A 76 -7.78 11.10 -7.79
C GLY A 76 -7.19 12.50 -7.65
N THR A 77 -5.88 12.69 -7.89
CA THR A 77 -5.22 14.01 -7.82
C THR A 77 -4.86 14.58 -9.20
N GLY A 78 -4.71 13.74 -10.22
CA GLY A 78 -4.17 14.12 -11.53
C GLY A 78 -2.71 14.61 -11.48
N ARG A 79 -1.98 14.30 -10.39
CA ARG A 79 -0.62 14.79 -10.14
C ARG A 79 0.33 13.65 -9.85
N THR A 80 1.51 13.70 -10.45
CA THR A 80 2.66 12.85 -10.09
C THR A 80 3.48 13.50 -8.97
N PRO A 81 3.99 12.70 -8.03
CA PRO A 81 4.99 13.17 -7.07
C PRO A 81 6.23 13.77 -7.75
N ARG A 82 6.77 14.85 -7.19
CA ARG A 82 8.01 15.47 -7.69
C ARG A 82 9.21 14.55 -7.40
N GLY A 83 10.12 14.44 -8.37
CA GLY A 83 11.34 13.61 -8.28
C GLY A 83 12.48 14.25 -7.47
N GLY A 84 13.46 13.42 -7.09
CA GLY A 84 14.61 13.72 -6.23
C GLY A 84 14.95 12.50 -5.35
N ASP A 85 15.60 12.71 -4.20
CA ASP A 85 15.82 11.65 -3.20
C ASP A 85 14.52 11.12 -2.56
N THR A 86 13.44 11.91 -2.68
CA THR A 86 12.13 11.62 -2.10
C THR A 86 11.02 12.03 -3.07
N ALA A 87 10.05 11.14 -3.27
CA ALA A 87 8.86 11.44 -4.05
C ALA A 87 7.80 12.09 -3.15
N ALA A 88 7.62 13.41 -3.29
CA ALA A 88 6.70 14.19 -2.46
C ALA A 88 5.50 14.71 -3.26
N LEU A 89 4.33 14.68 -2.62
CA LEU A 89 3.08 15.16 -3.19
C LEU A 89 2.18 15.81 -2.13
N ASP A 90 1.84 17.08 -2.36
CA ASP A 90 0.82 17.79 -1.58
C ASP A 90 -0.53 17.76 -2.30
N PHE A 91 -1.62 17.46 -1.60
CA PHE A 91 -2.96 17.50 -2.15
C PHE A 91 -3.99 17.86 -1.07
N THR A 92 -5.20 18.23 -1.49
CA THR A 92 -6.31 18.50 -0.57
C THR A 92 -7.39 17.46 -0.79
N VAL A 93 -7.94 16.91 0.29
CA VAL A 93 -9.02 15.93 0.27
C VAL A 93 -10.29 16.58 0.84
N PRO A 94 -11.24 17.00 -0.01
CA PRO A 94 -12.56 17.43 0.42
C PRO A 94 -13.40 16.25 0.95
N ALA A 95 -14.40 16.54 1.78
CA ALA A 95 -15.43 15.58 2.17
C ALA A 95 -16.05 14.87 0.94
N GLY A 96 -16.22 13.55 1.05
CA GLY A 96 -16.74 12.70 -0.02
C GLY A 96 -15.76 12.40 -1.16
N ARG A 97 -14.53 12.94 -1.13
CA ARG A 97 -13.49 12.64 -2.12
C ARG A 97 -12.46 11.68 -1.56
N ARG A 98 -11.83 10.95 -2.47
CA ARG A 98 -10.86 9.90 -2.17
C ARG A 98 -9.62 10.06 -3.04
N VAL A 99 -8.46 9.87 -2.44
CA VAL A 99 -7.16 9.79 -3.11
C VAL A 99 -6.54 8.44 -2.78
N THR A 100 -6.02 7.75 -3.78
CA THR A 100 -5.38 6.44 -3.61
C THR A 100 -3.92 6.55 -4.00
N LEU A 101 -3.03 6.05 -3.15
CA LEU A 101 -1.62 5.83 -3.44
C LEU A 101 -1.36 4.33 -3.50
N MET A 102 -0.88 3.83 -4.63
CA MET A 102 -0.55 2.42 -4.82
C MET A 102 0.93 2.29 -5.09
N LEU A 103 1.62 1.50 -4.26
CA LEU A 103 3.06 1.25 -4.35
C LEU A 103 3.30 -0.22 -4.66
N ALA A 104 3.87 -0.53 -5.82
CA ALA A 104 4.19 -1.91 -6.21
C ALA A 104 5.70 -2.07 -6.38
N TRP A 105 6.24 -3.21 -5.93
CA TRP A 105 7.61 -3.62 -6.26
C TRP A 105 7.62 -4.46 -7.53
N ALA A 106 8.62 -4.27 -8.39
CA ALA A 106 8.87 -5.18 -9.52
C ALA A 106 10.37 -5.21 -9.86
N PRO A 107 10.87 -6.28 -10.50
CA PRO A 107 12.21 -6.28 -11.08
C PRO A 107 12.41 -5.10 -12.03
N SER A 108 13.55 -4.41 -11.91
CA SER A 108 13.81 -3.14 -12.62
C SER A 108 13.92 -3.27 -14.14
N HIS A 109 14.20 -4.48 -14.66
CA HIS A 109 14.27 -4.76 -16.09
C HIS A 109 12.88 -4.85 -16.75
N LEU A 110 11.79 -4.85 -15.97
CA LEU A 110 10.45 -4.80 -16.51
C LEU A 110 10.07 -3.36 -16.84
N CYS A 111 9.72 -3.11 -18.09
CA CYS A 111 9.34 -1.79 -18.58
C CYS A 111 7.83 -1.50 -18.45
N GLU A 112 7.02 -2.54 -18.22
CA GLU A 112 5.57 -2.43 -18.12
C GLU A 112 5.12 -2.13 -16.69
N MET A 113 4.00 -1.41 -16.57
CA MET A 113 3.39 -1.13 -15.27
C MET A 113 3.03 -2.44 -14.56
N PRO A 114 3.42 -2.62 -13.29
CA PRO A 114 3.10 -3.83 -12.55
C PRO A 114 1.59 -4.07 -12.47
N ALA A 115 1.14 -5.29 -12.81
CA ALA A 115 -0.27 -5.68 -12.82
C ALA A 115 -1.07 -5.28 -11.55
N PRO A 116 -0.51 -5.33 -10.31
CA PRO A 116 -1.25 -4.86 -9.13
C PRO A 116 -1.68 -3.40 -9.18
N LEU A 117 -1.00 -2.53 -9.95
CA LEU A 117 -1.39 -1.12 -10.13
C LEU A 117 -2.55 -0.94 -11.10
N CYS A 118 -2.89 -1.96 -11.89
CA CYS A 118 -4.03 -1.95 -12.79
C CYS A 118 -5.35 -2.31 -12.10
N VAL A 119 -5.29 -2.82 -10.86
CA VAL A 119 -6.47 -3.24 -10.09
C VAL A 119 -7.06 -2.03 -9.36
N PRO A 120 -8.37 -1.74 -9.47
CA PRO A 120 -9.00 -0.68 -8.69
C PRO A 120 -8.79 -0.87 -7.18
N ALA A 121 -8.55 0.23 -6.46
CA ALA A 121 -8.24 0.20 -5.03
C ALA A 121 -9.37 -0.44 -4.20
N GLU A 122 -10.62 -0.17 -4.58
CA GLU A 122 -11.82 -0.74 -3.98
C GLU A 122 -11.88 -2.26 -4.15
N THR A 123 -11.52 -2.75 -5.34
CA THR A 123 -11.42 -4.18 -5.63
C THR A 123 -10.32 -4.80 -4.77
N ALA A 124 -9.13 -4.19 -4.74
CA ALA A 124 -8.01 -4.67 -3.92
C ALA A 124 -8.37 -4.72 -2.43
N LEU A 125 -9.08 -3.71 -1.90
CA LEU A 125 -9.58 -3.69 -0.52
C LEU A 125 -10.57 -4.83 -0.26
N LYS A 126 -11.55 -5.01 -1.15
CA LYS A 126 -12.56 -6.06 -1.01
C LYS A 126 -11.91 -7.45 -1.01
N GLU A 127 -11.10 -7.75 -2.02
CA GLU A 127 -10.42 -9.05 -2.18
C GLU A 127 -9.48 -9.35 -1.01
N THR A 128 -8.75 -8.34 -0.52
CA THR A 128 -7.89 -8.49 0.65
C THR A 128 -8.70 -8.82 1.91
N GLY A 129 -9.83 -8.13 2.10
CA GLY A 129 -10.73 -8.39 3.23
C GLY A 129 -11.36 -9.77 3.17
N ASP A 130 -11.85 -10.17 1.99
CA ASP A 130 -12.44 -11.50 1.75
C ASP A 130 -11.42 -12.60 2.01
N PHE A 131 -10.20 -12.48 1.45
CA PHE A 131 -9.13 -13.43 1.68
C PHE A 131 -8.86 -13.68 3.17
N TRP A 132 -8.71 -12.60 3.96
CA TRP A 132 -8.42 -12.73 5.38
C TRP A 132 -9.60 -13.27 6.17
N ARG A 133 -10.84 -12.90 5.83
CA ARG A 133 -12.05 -13.48 6.44
C ARG A 133 -12.16 -14.97 6.15
N ASP A 134 -12.02 -15.37 4.90
CA ASP A 134 -12.12 -16.77 4.47
C ASP A 134 -11.01 -17.64 5.05
N TRP A 135 -9.81 -17.07 5.17
CA TRP A 135 -8.70 -17.76 5.81
C TRP A 135 -8.93 -17.91 7.32
N ALA A 136 -9.32 -16.84 8.01
CA ALA A 136 -9.56 -16.85 9.45
C ALA A 136 -10.79 -17.71 9.86
N ALA A 137 -11.79 -17.82 8.99
CA ALA A 137 -12.98 -18.65 9.20
C ALA A 137 -12.64 -20.15 9.36
N ARG A 138 -11.47 -20.60 8.90
CA ARG A 138 -10.99 -21.98 9.05
C ARG A 138 -10.50 -22.29 10.47
N CYS A 139 -10.34 -21.27 11.32
CA CYS A 139 -9.97 -21.46 12.72
C CYS A 139 -11.13 -22.12 13.49
N ARG A 140 -10.90 -23.34 13.98
CA ARG A 140 -11.89 -24.14 14.72
C ARG A 140 -11.92 -23.87 16.23
N TYR A 141 -11.09 -22.95 16.72
CA TYR A 141 -11.07 -22.59 18.14
C TYR A 141 -12.35 -21.84 18.51
N GLN A 142 -13.10 -22.37 19.47
CA GLN A 142 -14.36 -21.80 19.98
C GLN A 142 -14.29 -21.45 21.48
N GLY A 143 -13.08 -21.39 22.05
CA GLY A 143 -12.90 -21.01 23.45
C GLY A 143 -13.07 -19.50 23.68
N PRO A 144 -13.01 -19.05 24.95
CA PRO A 144 -13.30 -17.66 25.33
C PRO A 144 -12.33 -16.64 24.72
N TRP A 145 -11.13 -17.06 24.29
CA TRP A 145 -10.09 -16.18 23.74
C TRP A 145 -10.07 -16.11 22.21
N ARG A 146 -11.20 -16.41 21.56
CA ARG A 146 -11.25 -16.63 20.11
C ARG A 146 -10.67 -15.47 19.31
N ASP A 147 -11.03 -14.24 19.67
CA ASP A 147 -10.57 -13.04 18.95
C ASP A 147 -9.06 -12.86 19.06
N ALA A 148 -8.50 -13.09 20.24
CA ALA A 148 -7.06 -13.05 20.45
C ALA A 148 -6.33 -14.14 19.65
N VAL A 149 -6.86 -15.38 19.67
CA VAL A 149 -6.31 -16.51 18.90
C VAL A 149 -6.32 -16.21 17.40
N VAL A 150 -7.44 -15.73 16.85
CA VAL A 150 -7.54 -15.36 15.43
C VAL A 150 -6.57 -14.23 15.07
N ARG A 151 -6.46 -13.21 15.93
CA ARG A 151 -5.50 -12.11 15.73
C ARG A 151 -4.07 -12.64 15.64
N SER A 152 -3.67 -13.52 16.57
CA SER A 152 -2.33 -14.14 16.57
C SER A 152 -2.09 -15.00 15.34
N LEU A 153 -3.08 -15.79 14.91
CA LEU A 153 -2.98 -16.60 13.69
C LEU A 153 -2.79 -15.74 12.43
N ILE A 154 -3.52 -14.63 12.32
CA ILE A 154 -3.35 -13.67 11.22
C ILE A 154 -1.92 -13.12 11.22
N THR A 155 -1.39 -12.73 12.38
CA THR A 155 -0.01 -12.23 12.50
C THR A 155 1.00 -13.28 12.04
N LEU A 156 0.92 -14.51 12.54
CA LEU A 156 1.82 -15.60 12.15
C LEU A 156 1.76 -15.87 10.64
N LYS A 157 0.54 -15.88 10.08
CA LYS A 157 0.34 -16.07 8.63
C LYS A 157 0.94 -14.93 7.81
N ALA A 158 0.92 -13.70 8.32
CA ALA A 158 1.50 -12.53 7.66
C ALA A 158 3.04 -12.52 7.73
N LEU A 159 3.64 -13.10 8.79
CA LEU A 159 5.09 -13.26 8.95
C LEU A 159 5.67 -14.46 8.18
N THR A 160 4.81 -15.25 7.52
CA THR A 160 5.23 -16.42 6.75
C THR A 160 5.56 -16.03 5.31
N TYR A 161 6.81 -16.21 4.90
CA TYR A 161 7.23 -16.07 3.50
C TYR A 161 6.59 -17.15 2.64
N ALA A 162 5.55 -16.77 1.89
CA ALA A 162 4.72 -17.72 1.14
C ALA A 162 5.50 -18.72 0.24
N PRO A 163 6.58 -18.33 -0.46
CA PRO A 163 7.30 -19.26 -1.33
C PRO A 163 8.01 -20.42 -0.63
N THR A 164 8.51 -20.25 0.60
CA THR A 164 9.28 -21.30 1.30
C THR A 164 8.65 -21.74 2.62
N GLY A 165 7.69 -20.98 3.16
CA GLY A 165 7.13 -21.20 4.49
C GLY A 165 8.01 -20.68 5.63
N GLY A 166 9.15 -20.04 5.35
CA GLY A 166 10.01 -19.44 6.37
C GLY A 166 9.28 -18.34 7.15
N ILE A 167 9.39 -18.35 8.48
CA ILE A 167 8.78 -17.37 9.36
C ILE A 167 9.85 -16.39 9.83
N VAL A 168 9.56 -15.10 9.76
CA VAL A 168 10.43 -14.04 10.29
C VAL A 168 10.18 -13.88 11.80
N ALA A 169 11.26 -13.72 12.58
CA ALA A 169 11.25 -13.51 14.03
C ALA A 169 11.27 -12.03 14.40
#